data_AF-A0A7S2GCJ9-F1
#
_entry.id   AF-A0A7S2GCJ9-F1
#
_cell.length_a   1.000
_cell.length_b   1.000
_cell.length_c   1.000
_cell.angle_alpha   90.00
_cell.angle_beta   90.00
_cell.angle_gamma   90.00
#
_symmetry.space_group_name_H-M   'P 1'
#
loop_
_entity.id
_entity.type
_entity.pdbx_description
1 polymer ?
#
loop_
_entity_poly.entity_id
_entity_poly.type
_entity_poly.pdbx_seq_one_letter_code
_entity_poly.pdbx_strand_id
1 'polypeptide(L)'
;SCTQTVSLAPSGSESWANSMALMGSGINQQWSLYVGDAVGHISVFQHRNGTSEGSAAAPPPDMKDLVLHQAWTHLHSLGVTALELVIEHNFLISLSFDCTCAVIDASTGTPFLKVENPRHVRYTGVVW
;
A
#
# COMPACT_ATOMS: atom_id res chain seq x y z
N SER A 1 2.35 -15.80 18.53
CA SER A 1 2.26 -16.06 17.08
C SER A 1 2.87 -14.87 16.36
N CYS A 2 3.80 -15.05 15.41
CA CYS A 2 4.42 -13.97 14.63
C CYS A 2 3.77 -13.85 13.24
N THR A 3 2.46 -14.06 13.17
CA THR A 3 1.73 -14.06 11.90
C THR A 3 0.36 -13.45 12.13
N GLN A 4 0.00 -12.49 11.29
CA GLN A 4 -1.29 -11.83 11.30
C GLN A 4 -1.91 -11.86 9.90
N THR A 5 -3.18 -12.26 9.81
CA THR A 5 -3.96 -12.14 8.58
C THR A 5 -4.65 -10.78 8.53
N VAL A 6 -4.46 -10.07 7.42
CA VAL A 6 -5.09 -8.79 7.12
C VAL A 6 -6.02 -8.93 5.91
N SER A 7 -7.10 -8.15 5.92
CA SER A 7 -7.98 -8.01 4.76
C SER A 7 -7.57 -6.77 3.99
N LEU A 8 -7.51 -6.89 2.66
CA LEU A 8 -7.28 -5.73 1.78
C LEU A 8 -8.51 -4.80 1.79
N ALA A 9 -8.33 -3.62 1.19
CA ALA A 9 -9.40 -2.67 0.97
C ALA A 9 -10.64 -3.38 0.37
N PRO A 10 -11.86 -3.05 0.83
CA PRO A 10 -13.07 -3.67 0.34
C PRO A 10 -13.29 -3.30 -1.13
N SER A 11 -12.91 -4.18 -2.03
CA SER A 11 -13.52 -4.31 -3.34
C SER A 11 -14.80 -5.12 -3.17
N GLY A 12 -15.86 -4.83 -3.94
CA GLY A 12 -17.12 -5.60 -3.89
C GLY A 12 -16.99 -7.11 -4.20
N SER A 13 -15.77 -7.58 -4.51
CA SER A 13 -15.33 -8.97 -4.62
C SER A 13 -14.06 -9.18 -3.79
N GLU A 14 -13.79 -10.39 -3.33
CA GLU A 14 -12.47 -10.75 -2.78
C GLU A 14 -11.37 -10.42 -3.80
N SER A 15 -10.30 -9.77 -3.34
CA SER A 15 -9.18 -9.32 -4.18
C SER A 15 -7.88 -9.91 -3.65
N TRP A 16 -6.99 -10.29 -4.57
CA TRP A 16 -5.69 -10.89 -4.23
C TRP A 16 -4.61 -9.82 -4.16
N ALA A 17 -3.68 -9.98 -3.20
CA ALA A 17 -2.48 -9.16 -3.15
C ALA A 17 -1.53 -9.58 -4.27
N ASN A 18 -1.09 -8.63 -5.09
CA ASN A 18 -0.19 -8.87 -6.20
C ASN A 18 1.23 -8.35 -5.95
N SER A 19 1.33 -7.21 -5.25
CA SER A 19 2.61 -6.51 -5.04
C SER A 19 2.60 -5.79 -3.71
N MET A 20 3.78 -5.60 -3.13
CA MET A 20 3.93 -4.87 -1.87
C MET A 20 5.20 -4.04 -1.83
N ALA A 21 5.13 -2.91 -1.12
CA ALA A 21 6.28 -2.07 -0.82
C ALA A 21 6.23 -1.68 0.66
N LEU A 22 7.39 -1.66 1.31
CA LEU A 22 7.52 -1.33 2.73
C LEU A 22 8.29 -0.03 2.89
N MET A 23 7.66 0.96 3.51
CA MET A 23 8.35 2.12 4.04
C MET A 23 8.90 1.77 5.41
N GLY A 24 10.21 1.57 5.47
CA GLY A 24 10.93 1.40 6.73
C GLY A 24 10.77 2.66 7.60
N SER A 25 10.59 2.45 8.90
CA SER A 25 10.54 3.56 9.84
C SER A 25 11.93 4.17 10.02
N GLY A 26 12.05 5.48 9.80
CA GLY A 26 13.13 6.29 10.36
C GLY A 26 12.97 6.52 11.87
N ILE A 27 13.48 7.64 12.37
CA ILE A 27 13.53 8.03 13.79
C ILE A 27 12.14 8.05 14.49
N ASN A 28 11.04 8.13 13.74
CA ASN A 28 9.69 8.33 14.26
C ASN A 28 8.85 7.04 14.44
N GLN A 29 9.46 5.86 14.36
CA GLN A 29 8.84 4.54 14.63
C GLN A 29 7.58 4.15 13.83
N GLN A 30 7.21 4.89 12.78
CA GLN A 30 6.04 4.59 11.97
C GLN A 30 6.48 4.04 10.61
N TRP A 31 6.17 2.77 10.37
CA TRP A 31 6.33 2.12 9.08
C TRP A 31 4.96 2.02 8.38
N SER A 32 5.00 2.05 7.06
CA SER A 32 3.81 1.87 6.22
C SER A 32 4.04 0.72 5.24
N LEU A 33 3.09 -0.19 5.14
CA LEU A 33 3.08 -1.27 4.15
C LEU A 33 2.01 -0.96 3.09
N TYR A 34 2.45 -0.82 1.85
CA TYR A 34 1.59 -0.62 0.70
C TYR A 34 1.36 -1.97 0.03
N VAL A 35 0.11 -2.33 -0.24
CA VAL A 35 -0.26 -3.58 -0.91
C VAL A 35 -1.15 -3.28 -2.10
N GLY A 36 -0.63 -3.53 -3.30
CA GLY A 36 -1.36 -3.43 -4.56
C GLY A 36 -2.13 -4.72 -4.82
N ASP A 37 -3.35 -4.60 -5.31
CA ASP A 37 -4.26 -5.72 -5.44
C ASP A 37 -4.66 -6.05 -6.90
N ALA A 38 -5.47 -7.09 -7.08
CA ALA A 38 -5.88 -7.59 -8.38
C ALA A 38 -6.91 -6.70 -9.12
N VAL A 39 -7.50 -5.71 -8.46
CA VAL A 39 -8.51 -4.81 -9.05
C VAL A 39 -8.00 -3.39 -9.28
N GLY A 40 -6.75 -3.09 -8.89
CA GLY A 40 -6.11 -1.80 -9.14
C GLY A 40 -6.16 -0.84 -7.95
N HIS A 41 -6.42 -1.36 -6.76
CA HIS A 41 -6.37 -0.61 -5.51
C HIS A 41 -5.02 -0.77 -4.82
N ILE A 42 -4.71 0.17 -3.93
CA ILE A 42 -3.59 0.09 -2.99
C ILE A 42 -4.13 0.21 -1.57
N SER A 43 -3.88 -0.81 -0.75
CA SER A 43 -4.15 -0.81 0.68
C SER A 43 -2.91 -0.35 1.44
N VAL A 44 -3.08 0.60 2.37
CA VAL A 44 -1.99 1.12 3.20
C VAL A 44 -2.20 0.64 4.62
N PHE A 45 -1.27 -0.17 5.11
CA PHE A 45 -1.27 -0.66 6.48
C PHE A 45 -0.20 0.04 7.31
N GLN A 46 -0.51 0.26 8.58
CA GLN A 46 0.43 0.80 9.54
C GLN A 46 0.37 0.01 10.83
N HIS A 47 1.45 0.11 11.60
CA HIS A 47 1.45 -0.39 12.97
C HIS A 47 0.52 0.46 13.83
N ARG A 48 -0.26 -0.21 14.67
CA ARG A 48 -1.04 0.47 15.70
C ARG A 48 -0.08 1.01 16.76
N ASN A 49 0.24 2.30 16.70
CA ASN A 49 0.96 2.95 17.79
C ASN A 49 0.12 2.85 19.07
N GLY A 50 0.63 2.08 20.03
CA GLY A 50 0.01 1.88 21.33
C GLY A 50 0.14 3.12 22.21
N THR A 51 -0.39 4.26 21.80
CA THR A 51 -0.60 5.39 22.72
C THR A 51 -1.91 5.19 23.47
N SER A 52 -1.90 4.22 24.37
CA SER A 52 -2.72 4.28 25.58
C SER A 52 -1.80 4.64 26.75
N GLU A 53 -1.26 5.86 26.70
CA GLU A 53 -0.76 6.53 27.90
C GLU A 53 -1.95 6.68 28.87
N GLY A 54 -2.12 5.71 29.77
CA GLY A 54 -3.16 5.75 30.80
C GLY A 54 -3.85 4.42 31.13
N SER A 55 -3.62 3.34 30.39
CA SER A 55 -4.18 2.03 30.76
C SER A 55 -3.08 1.01 31.03
N ALA A 56 -2.86 0.68 32.30
CA ALA A 56 -1.96 -0.37 32.76
C ALA A 56 -2.45 -1.80 32.41
N ALA A 57 -3.47 -1.93 31.57
CA ALA A 57 -3.95 -3.21 31.09
C ALA A 57 -3.10 -3.65 29.90
N ALA A 58 -2.51 -4.84 29.99
CA ALA A 58 -1.85 -5.48 28.86
C ALA A 58 -2.83 -5.52 27.67
N PRO A 59 -2.35 -5.25 26.43
CA PRO A 59 -3.18 -5.39 25.26
C PRO A 59 -3.73 -6.83 25.19
N PRO A 60 -5.00 -7.03 24.81
CA PRO A 60 -5.58 -8.35 24.70
C PRO A 60 -4.75 -9.24 23.76
N PRO A 61 -4.65 -10.55 24.03
CA PRO A 61 -3.77 -11.46 23.29
C PRO A 61 -4.09 -11.61 21.79
N ASP A 62 -5.28 -11.18 21.36
CA ASP A 62 -5.74 -11.21 19.96
C ASP A 62 -5.64 -9.84 19.25
N MET A 63 -4.94 -8.88 19.85
CA MET A 63 -4.81 -7.54 19.29
C MET A 63 -3.96 -7.56 18.01
N LYS A 64 -4.54 -7.04 16.92
CA LYS A 64 -3.88 -6.91 15.62
C LYS A 64 -2.93 -5.70 15.64
N ASP A 65 -1.64 -5.95 15.47
CA ASP A 65 -0.59 -4.93 15.38
C ASP A 65 -0.67 -4.15 14.07
N LEU A 66 -1.09 -4.82 12.99
CA LEU A 66 -1.28 -4.26 11.66
C LEU A 66 -2.74 -3.82 11.45
N VAL A 67 -2.94 -2.56 11.09
CA VAL A 67 -4.27 -1.99 10.81
C VAL A 67 -4.30 -1.34 9.44
N LEU A 68 -5.39 -1.54 8.69
CA LEU A 68 -5.65 -0.82 7.44
C LEU A 68 -5.86 0.66 7.77
N HIS A 69 -4.90 1.49 7.40
CA HIS A 69 -4.91 2.93 7.65
C HIS A 69 -5.65 3.68 6.53
N GLN A 70 -5.37 3.35 5.28
CA GLN A 70 -5.99 3.96 4.11
C GLN A 70 -6.21 2.93 3.00
N ALA A 71 -7.13 3.24 2.10
CA ALA A 71 -7.37 2.51 0.87
C ALA A 71 -7.45 3.49 -0.29
N TRP A 72 -6.59 3.33 -1.28
CA TRP A 72 -6.57 4.14 -2.49
C TRP A 72 -7.24 3.35 -3.61
N THR A 73 -8.51 3.68 -3.86
CA THR A 73 -9.35 3.02 -4.84
C THR A 73 -9.30 3.71 -6.20
N HIS A 74 -9.60 2.99 -7.28
CA HIS A 74 -9.65 3.54 -8.65
C HIS A 74 -8.35 4.18 -9.16
N LEU A 75 -7.20 3.82 -8.58
CA LEU A 75 -5.90 4.26 -9.07
C LEU A 75 -5.62 3.68 -10.47
N HIS A 76 -5.87 2.38 -10.60
CA HIS A 76 -5.82 1.63 -11.86
C HIS A 76 -7.17 0.99 -12.17
N SER A 77 -7.44 0.75 -13.45
CA SER A 77 -8.66 0.02 -13.87
C SER A 77 -8.49 -1.50 -13.85
N LEU A 78 -7.24 -1.98 -13.74
CA LEU A 78 -6.87 -3.38 -13.60
C LEU A 78 -5.81 -3.55 -12.51
N GLY A 79 -5.52 -4.81 -12.16
CA GLY A 79 -4.63 -5.15 -11.05
C GLY A 79 -3.26 -4.48 -11.09
N VAL A 80 -2.79 -4.08 -9.91
CA VAL A 80 -1.44 -3.60 -9.67
C VAL A 80 -0.48 -4.78 -9.85
N THR A 81 0.67 -4.52 -10.46
CA THR A 81 1.66 -5.55 -10.85
C THR A 81 3.01 -5.34 -10.19
N ALA A 82 3.35 -4.09 -9.86
CA ALA A 82 4.55 -3.75 -9.11
C ALA A 82 4.31 -2.45 -8.34
N LEU A 83 4.96 -2.34 -7.18
CA LEU A 83 5.06 -1.14 -6.38
C LEU A 83 6.53 -0.88 -6.11
N GLU A 84 6.98 0.36 -6.30
CA GLU A 84 8.33 0.81 -5.98
C GLU A 84 8.22 2.06 -5.12
N LEU A 85 8.82 2.03 -3.94
CA LEU A 85 8.82 3.16 -3.01
C LEU A 85 10.12 3.95 -3.16
N VAL A 86 9.98 5.23 -3.47
CA VAL A 86 11.07 6.20 -3.51
C VAL A 86 11.08 6.97 -2.19
N ILE A 87 11.93 6.55 -1.27
CA ILE A 87 11.93 7.04 0.12
C ILE A 87 12.32 8.52 0.19
N GLU A 88 13.31 8.96 -0.59
CA GLU A 88 13.85 10.32 -0.54
C GLU A 88 12.81 11.39 -0.87
N HIS A 89 11.84 11.04 -1.72
CA HIS A 89 10.81 11.96 -2.21
C HIS A 89 9.41 11.60 -1.69
N ASN A 90 9.29 10.54 -0.88
CA ASN A 90 8.01 10.03 -0.40
C ASN A 90 7.03 9.71 -1.55
N PHE A 91 7.55 9.11 -2.63
CA PHE A 91 6.71 8.69 -3.77
C PHE A 91 6.52 7.19 -3.78
N LEU A 92 5.31 6.78 -4.16
CA LEU A 92 5.03 5.40 -4.53
C LEU A 92 4.76 5.34 -6.02
N ILE A 93 5.58 4.58 -6.75
CA ILE A 93 5.34 4.26 -8.15
C ILE A 93 4.58 2.95 -8.22
N SER A 94 3.56 2.90 -9.07
CA SER A 94 2.71 1.73 -9.27
C SER A 94 2.61 1.41 -10.76
N LEU A 95 2.72 0.13 -11.09
CA LEU A 95 2.53 -0.39 -12.45
C LEU A 95 1.29 -1.27 -12.47
N SER A 96 0.51 -1.26 -13.55
CA SER A 96 -0.71 -2.07 -13.66
C SER A 96 -0.83 -2.81 -14.99
N PHE A 97 -1.68 -3.84 -14.97
CA PHE A 97 -2.20 -4.51 -16.16
C PHE A 97 -2.98 -3.58 -17.09
N ASP A 98 -3.44 -2.41 -16.63
CA ASP A 98 -4.10 -1.39 -17.46
C ASP A 98 -3.15 -0.62 -18.38
N CYS A 99 -1.88 -1.06 -18.46
CA CYS A 99 -0.82 -0.45 -19.25
C CYS A 99 -0.47 0.98 -18.83
N THR A 100 -0.79 1.35 -17.59
CA THR A 100 -0.41 2.62 -17.00
C THR A 100 0.59 2.46 -15.86
N CYS A 101 1.36 3.52 -15.66
CA CYS A 101 2.20 3.75 -14.50
C CYS A 101 1.67 4.98 -13.78
N ALA A 102 1.42 4.88 -12.47
CA ALA A 102 1.02 6.03 -11.67
C ALA A 102 2.08 6.32 -10.62
N VAL A 103 2.40 7.61 -10.46
CA VAL A 103 3.27 8.08 -9.40
C VAL A 103 2.45 8.90 -8.41
N ILE A 104 2.60 8.52 -7.15
CA ILE A 104 1.66 8.84 -6.08
C ILE A 104 2.45 9.43 -4.92
N ASP A 105 1.89 10.45 -4.26
CA ASP A 105 2.37 10.88 -2.95
C ASP A 105 2.06 9.77 -1.92
N ALA A 106 3.10 9.19 -1.32
CA ALA A 106 2.96 8.02 -0.46
C ALA A 106 2.31 8.32 0.91
N SER A 107 2.14 9.60 1.28
CA SER A 107 1.46 10.03 2.51
C SER A 107 -0.03 10.26 2.32
N THR A 108 -0.43 10.78 1.15
CA THR A 108 -1.82 11.17 0.86
C THR A 108 -2.55 10.21 -0.07
N GLY A 109 -1.83 9.43 -0.87
CA GLY A 109 -2.41 8.62 -1.94
C GLY A 109 -2.79 9.42 -3.19
N THR A 110 -2.41 10.70 -3.26
CA THR A 110 -2.76 11.54 -4.40
C THR A 110 -1.84 11.24 -5.59
N PRO A 111 -2.38 10.85 -6.76
CA PRO A 111 -1.57 10.67 -7.96
C PRO A 111 -1.18 12.02 -8.54
N PHE A 112 0.12 12.23 -8.78
CA PHE A 112 0.61 13.46 -9.42
C PHE A 112 0.89 13.27 -10.91
N LEU A 113 1.19 12.04 -11.33
CA LEU A 113 1.46 11.70 -12.71
C LEU A 113 0.87 10.32 -13.01
N LYS A 114 0.20 10.20 -14.16
CA LYS A 114 -0.21 8.93 -14.73
C LYS A 114 0.31 8.87 -16.17
N VAL A 115 1.16 7.88 -16.43
CA VAL A 115 1.77 7.64 -17.74
C VAL A 115 1.10 6.43 -18.36
N GLU A 116 0.47 6.63 -19.51
CA GLU A 116 -0.04 5.53 -20.33
C GLU A 116 1.01 5.11 -21.35
N ASN A 117 1.16 3.80 -21.55
CA ASN A 117 1.95 3.30 -22.68
C ASN A 117 1.12 3.41 -23.96
N PRO A 118 1.50 4.25 -24.95
CA PRO A 118 0.71 4.47 -26.17
C PRO A 118 0.63 3.22 -27.08
N ARG A 119 1.44 2.20 -26.80
CA ARG A 119 1.37 0.91 -27.50
C ARG A 119 0.47 -0.11 -26.81
N HIS A 120 -0.20 0.29 -25.72
CA HIS A 120 -1.03 -0.58 -24.87
C HIS A 120 -0.26 -1.85 -24.44
N VAL A 121 1.02 -1.68 -24.11
CA VAL A 121 1.87 -2.73 -23.57
C VAL A 121 2.12 -2.47 -22.10
N ARG A 122 2.07 -3.53 -21.30
CA ARG A 122 2.32 -3.48 -19.87
C ARG A 122 3.78 -3.15 -19.54
N TYR A 123 3.98 -2.25 -18.58
CA TYR A 123 5.29 -2.05 -17.96
C TYR A 123 5.68 -3.29 -17.14
N THR A 124 6.90 -3.79 -17.31
CA THR A 124 7.35 -5.03 -16.65
C THR A 124 8.19 -4.79 -15.40
N GLY A 125 8.64 -3.56 -15.18
CA GLY A 125 9.45 -3.19 -14.04
C GLY A 125 9.67 -1.69 -13.98
N VAL A 126 10.07 -1.24 -12.80
CA VAL A 126 10.50 0.12 -12.50
C VAL A 126 11.67 0.00 -11.55
N VAL A 127 12.62 0.93 -11.66
CA VAL A 127 13.79 1.01 -10.79
C VAL A 127 14.05 2.49 -10.52
N TRP A 128 14.40 2.80 -9.28
CA TRP A 128 14.78 4.14 -8.84
C TRP A 128 16.23 4.16 -8.34
#